data_AF-F4A1D3-F1
#
_entry.id   AF-F4A1D3-F1
#
_cell.length_a   1.000
_cell.length_b   1.000
_cell.length_c   1.000
_cell.angle_alpha   90.00
_cell.angle_beta   90.00
_cell.angle_gamma   90.00
#
_symmetry.space_group_name_H-M   'P 1'
#
loop_
_entity.id
_entity.type
_entity.pdbx_description
1 polymer ?
#
loop_
_entity_poly.entity_id
_entity_poly.type
_entity_poly.pdbx_seq_one_letter_code
_entity_poly.pdbx_strand_id
1 'polypeptide(L)'
;MKDKLKKAFLIGIGAMAATGEKIDELVDELVAKGDVTAEEGKKILDEYKEKVKANQQDMSNKVKEELSKMLDKMNLATKKDLEEIKVRLDAIERKLNDGPQ
;
A
#
# COMPACT_ATOMS: atom_id res chain seq x y z
N MET A 1 35.04 19.81 -6.01
CA MET A 1 34.08 20.28 -4.98
C MET A 1 32.63 20.14 -5.41
N LYS A 2 32.25 20.49 -6.65
CA LYS A 2 30.87 20.36 -7.17
C LYS A 2 30.28 18.94 -7.07
N ASP A 3 31.05 17.89 -7.36
CA ASP A 3 30.58 16.50 -7.24
C ASP A 3 30.27 16.05 -5.82
N LYS A 4 31.01 16.54 -4.82
CA LYS A 4 30.77 16.16 -3.42
C LYS A 4 29.46 16.78 -2.91
N LEU A 5 29.12 17.98 -3.39
CA LEU A 5 27.86 18.64 -3.08
C LEU A 5 26.66 17.94 -3.74
N LYS A 6 26.78 17.57 -5.03
CA LYS A 6 25.76 16.76 -5.71
C LYS A 6 25.55 15.42 -5.04
N LYS A 7 26.63 14.73 -4.65
CA LYS A 7 26.53 13.48 -3.89
C LYS A 7 25.88 13.66 -2.52
N ALA A 8 26.23 14.71 -1.79
CA ALA A 8 25.59 15.01 -0.50
C ALA A 8 24.10 15.35 -0.65
N PHE A 9 23.72 16.04 -1.72
CA PHE A 9 22.32 16.33 -2.06
C PHE A 9 21.54 15.06 -2.45
N LEU A 10 22.12 14.21 -3.30
CA LEU A 10 21.57 12.91 -3.66
C LEU A 10 21.40 11.99 -2.44
N ILE A 11 22.39 11.97 -1.56
CA ILE A 11 22.31 11.24 -0.27
C ILE A 11 21.24 11.87 0.62
N GLY A 12 21.12 13.20 0.64
CA GLY A 12 20.09 13.91 1.40
C GLY A 12 18.66 13.57 0.93
N ILE A 13 18.43 13.55 -0.39
CA ILE A 13 17.15 13.12 -0.99
C ILE A 13 16.89 11.65 -0.68
N GLY A 14 17.90 10.79 -0.88
CA GLY A 14 17.79 9.35 -0.63
C GLY A 14 17.58 8.99 0.85
N ALA A 15 18.12 9.77 1.78
CA ALA A 15 18.04 9.52 3.22
C ALA A 15 16.76 10.08 3.87
N MET A 16 16.13 11.11 3.28
CA MET A 16 14.97 11.77 3.90
C MET A 16 13.65 11.50 3.19
N ALA A 17 13.62 11.50 1.85
CA ALA A 17 12.36 11.50 1.10
C ALA A 17 12.63 11.33 -0.40
N ALA A 18 12.78 10.09 -0.87
CA ALA A 18 12.61 9.83 -2.30
C ALA A 18 11.12 10.01 -2.65
N THR A 19 10.70 11.25 -2.91
CA THR A 19 9.35 11.61 -3.37
C THR A 19 9.32 11.74 -4.88
N GLY A 20 8.14 11.62 -5.49
CA GLY A 20 7.98 11.75 -6.95
C GLY A 20 8.60 13.05 -7.49
N GLU A 21 8.36 14.19 -6.84
CA GLU A 21 8.94 15.49 -7.24
C GLU A 21 10.48 15.51 -7.19
N LYS A 22 11.11 14.84 -6.21
CA LYS A 22 12.57 14.77 -6.13
C LYS A 22 13.17 13.82 -7.16
N ILE A 23 12.44 12.78 -7.54
CA ILE A 23 12.85 11.89 -8.64
C ILE A 23 12.75 12.63 -9.97
N ASP A 24 11.68 13.40 -10.19
CA ASP A 24 11.50 14.25 -11.38
C ASP A 24 12.66 15.27 -11.50
N GLU A 25 12.97 16.02 -10.42
CA GLU A 25 14.09 16.98 -10.39
C GLU A 25 15.45 16.33 -10.72
N LEU A 26 15.70 15.11 -10.22
CA LEU A 26 16.95 14.40 -10.46
C LEU A 26 17.09 13.94 -11.92
N VAL A 27 16.00 13.46 -12.51
CA VAL A 27 15.98 13.08 -13.92
C VAL A 27 16.21 14.30 -14.80
N ASP A 28 15.54 15.42 -14.51
CA ASP A 28 15.75 16.68 -15.23
C ASP A 28 17.20 17.18 -15.14
N GLU A 29 17.84 17.03 -13.97
CA GLU A 29 19.24 17.42 -13.79
C GLU A 29 20.20 16.53 -14.61
N LEU A 30 19.89 15.24 -14.76
CA LEU A 30 20.67 14.29 -15.56
C LEU A 30 20.51 14.57 -17.06
N VAL A 31 19.29 14.92 -17.50
CA VAL A 31 19.04 15.35 -18.88
C VAL A 31 19.76 16.66 -19.18
N ALA A 32 19.71 17.64 -18.27
CA ALA A 32 20.39 18.93 -18.43
C ALA A 32 21.92 18.80 -18.50
N LYS A 33 22.50 17.78 -17.85
CA LYS A 33 23.95 17.48 -17.92
C LYS A 33 24.33 16.70 -19.19
N GLY A 34 23.34 16.19 -19.93
CA GLY A 34 23.56 15.29 -21.07
C GLY A 34 23.96 13.87 -20.66
N ASP A 35 23.83 13.51 -19.39
CA ASP A 35 24.13 12.17 -18.87
C ASP A 35 23.09 11.15 -19.34
N VAL A 36 21.87 11.62 -19.65
CA VAL A 36 20.71 10.82 -20.06
C VAL A 36 19.93 11.61 -21.11
N THR A 37 19.33 10.94 -22.10
CA THR A 37 18.45 11.63 -23.07
C THR A 37 17.09 11.96 -22.45
N ALA A 38 16.39 12.96 -23.01
CA ALA A 38 15.05 13.31 -22.55
C ALA A 38 14.06 12.12 -22.65
N GLU A 39 14.22 11.25 -23.65
CA GLU A 39 13.41 10.04 -23.82
C GLU A 39 13.68 9.01 -22.72
N GLU A 40 14.95 8.74 -22.42
CA GLU A 40 15.33 7.83 -21.34
C GLU A 40 14.92 8.35 -19.97
N GLY A 41 15.04 9.66 -19.72
CA GLY A 41 14.58 10.29 -18.49
C GLY A 41 13.08 10.07 -18.28
N LYS A 42 12.28 10.33 -19.32
CA LYS A 42 10.83 10.12 -19.26
C LYS A 42 10.46 8.67 -18.96
N LYS A 43 11.18 7.72 -19.58
CA LYS A 43 11.01 6.28 -19.34
C LYS A 43 11.29 5.90 -17.88
N ILE A 44 12.35 6.45 -17.27
CA ILE A 44 12.69 6.21 -15.87
C ILE A 44 11.55 6.69 -14.95
N LEU A 45 10.99 7.87 -15.23
CA LEU A 45 9.87 8.42 -14.44
C LEU A 45 8.61 7.56 -14.55
N ASP A 46 8.29 7.09 -15.76
CA ASP A 46 7.13 6.24 -16.00
C ASP A 46 7.28 4.87 -15.32
N GLU A 47 8.44 4.22 -15.45
CA GLU A 47 8.74 2.96 -14.77
C GLU A 47 8.70 3.10 -13.23
N TYR A 48 9.19 4.23 -12.70
CA TYR A 48 9.11 4.52 -11.27
C TYR A 48 7.65 4.66 -10.81
N LYS A 49 6.83 5.41 -11.56
CA LYS A 49 5.40 5.59 -11.25
C LYS A 49 4.63 4.26 -11.29
N GLU A 50 4.91 3.40 -12.26
CA GLU A 50 4.30 2.07 -12.31
C GLU A 50 4.71 1.19 -11.14
N LYS A 51 6.02 1.15 -10.81
CA LYS A 51 6.50 0.39 -9.64
C LYS A 51 5.89 0.87 -8.34
N VAL A 52 5.74 2.18 -8.15
CA VAL A 52 5.09 2.74 -6.96
C VAL A 52 3.63 2.29 -6.87
N LYS A 53 2.87 2.33 -7.97
CA LYS A 53 1.48 1.86 -8.00
C LYS A 53 1.38 0.37 -7.66
N ALA A 54 2.23 -0.46 -8.28
CA ALA A 54 2.26 -1.90 -8.00
C ALA A 54 2.60 -2.18 -6.52
N ASN A 55 3.64 -1.53 -5.98
CA ASN A 55 4.01 -1.68 -4.57
C ASN A 55 2.91 -1.23 -3.60
N GLN A 56 2.16 -0.17 -3.91
CA GLN A 56 1.05 0.27 -3.05
C GLN A 56 -0.06 -0.78 -2.96
N GLN A 57 -0.41 -1.42 -4.08
CA GLN A 57 -1.43 -2.48 -4.10
C GLN A 57 -0.97 -3.70 -3.30
N ASP A 58 0.27 -4.15 -3.51
CA ASP A 58 0.82 -5.29 -2.78
C ASP A 58 0.96 -5.02 -1.29
N MET A 59 1.38 -3.79 -0.93
CA MET A 59 1.47 -3.37 0.47
C MET A 59 0.08 -3.36 1.13
N SER A 60 -0.93 -2.82 0.45
CA SER A 60 -2.31 -2.81 0.96
C SER A 60 -2.85 -4.22 1.22
N ASN A 61 -2.56 -5.16 0.31
CA ASN A 61 -2.96 -6.56 0.47
C ASN A 61 -2.23 -7.22 1.65
N LYS A 62 -0.92 -7.01 1.78
CA LYS A 62 -0.15 -7.53 2.92
C LYS A 62 -0.66 -6.99 4.25
N VAL A 63 -0.93 -5.69 4.34
CA VAL A 63 -1.48 -5.07 5.55
C VAL A 63 -2.85 -5.66 5.90
N LYS A 64 -3.74 -5.83 4.92
CA LYS A 64 -5.04 -6.47 5.14
C LYS A 64 -4.91 -7.92 5.63
N GLU A 65 -4.00 -8.69 5.02
CA GLU A 65 -3.76 -10.07 5.40
C GLU A 65 -3.19 -10.18 6.82
N GLU A 66 -2.25 -9.30 7.16
CA GLU A 66 -1.63 -9.26 8.49
C GLU A 66 -2.63 -8.82 9.57
N LEU A 67 -3.48 -7.83 9.27
CA LEU A 67 -4.59 -7.44 10.13
C LEU A 67 -5.60 -8.58 10.30
N SER A 68 -5.98 -9.27 9.22
CA SER A 68 -6.89 -10.42 9.29
C SER A 68 -6.31 -11.51 10.20
N LYS A 69 -5.05 -11.89 10.01
CA LYS A 69 -4.35 -12.86 10.86
C LYS A 69 -4.30 -12.43 12.32
N MET A 70 -4.15 -11.13 12.58
CA MET A 70 -4.13 -10.60 13.95
C MET A 70 -5.53 -10.68 14.59
N LEU A 71 -6.58 -10.34 13.85
CA LEU A 71 -7.97 -10.46 14.31
C LEU A 71 -8.34 -11.92 14.60
N ASP A 72 -7.92 -12.86 13.74
CA ASP A 72 -8.11 -14.29 13.94
C ASP A 72 -7.41 -14.78 15.23
N LYS A 73 -6.17 -14.32 15.47
CA LYS A 73 -5.42 -14.64 16.71
C LYS A 73 -6.05 -14.08 17.98
N MET A 74 -6.77 -12.96 17.88
CA MET A 74 -7.49 -12.37 19.01
C MET A 74 -8.84 -13.04 19.28
N ASN A 75 -9.20 -14.07 18.48
CA ASN A 75 -10.46 -14.82 18.59
C ASN A 75 -11.69 -13.88 18.56
N LEU A 76 -11.60 -12.81 17.77
CA LEU A 76 -12.66 -11.81 17.63
C LEU A 76 -13.72 -12.34 16.66
N ALA A 77 -14.99 -12.27 17.05
CA ALA A 77 -16.10 -12.62 16.17
C ALA A 77 -16.17 -11.64 14.98
N THR A 78 -16.21 -12.17 13.77
CA THR A 78 -16.40 -11.38 12.56
C THR A 78 -17.88 -10.98 12.41
N LYS A 79 -18.15 -10.01 11.52
CA LYS A 79 -19.54 -9.66 11.16
C LYS A 79 -20.31 -10.88 10.65
N LYS A 80 -19.66 -11.75 9.88
CA LYS A 80 -20.27 -12.96 9.33
C LYS A 80 -20.67 -13.93 10.45
N ASP A 81 -19.80 -14.12 11.44
CA ASP A 81 -20.09 -14.98 12.60
C ASP A 81 -21.32 -14.47 13.37
N LEU A 82 -21.43 -13.15 13.55
CA LEU A 82 -22.58 -12.53 14.18
C LEU A 82 -23.87 -12.70 13.36
N GLU A 83 -23.80 -12.60 12.04
CA GLU A 83 -24.96 -12.84 11.17
C GLU A 83 -25.41 -14.31 11.20
N GLU A 84 -24.48 -15.26 11.17
CA GLU A 84 -24.81 -16.69 11.32
C GLU A 84 -25.43 -16.99 12.68
N ILE A 85 -24.93 -16.37 13.75
CA ILE A 85 -25.51 -16.49 15.09
C ILE A 85 -26.93 -15.92 15.11
N LYS A 86 -27.18 -14.73 14.52
CA LYS A 86 -28.52 -14.15 14.44
C LYS A 86 -29.51 -15.05 13.69
N VAL A 87 -29.12 -15.58 12.53
CA VAL A 87 -29.98 -16.49 11.76
C VAL A 87 -30.32 -17.75 12.56
N ARG A 88 -29.33 -18.32 13.26
CA ARG A 88 -29.55 -19.49 14.14
C ARG A 88 -30.45 -19.13 15.32
N LEU A 89 -30.26 -17.96 15.92
CA LEU A 89 -31.08 -17.46 17.02
C LEU A 89 -32.54 -17.30 16.58
N ASP A 90 -32.79 -16.62 15.47
CA ASP A 90 -34.14 -16.44 14.91
C ASP A 90 -34.83 -17.80 14.62
N ALA A 91 -34.08 -18.78 14.12
CA ALA A 91 -34.60 -20.12 13.85
C ALA A 91 -34.97 -20.88 15.13
N ILE A 92 -34.19 -20.70 16.21
CA ILE A 92 -34.49 -21.28 17.52
C ILE A 92 -35.70 -20.58 18.16
N GLU A 93 -35.75 -19.24 18.10
CA GLU A 93 -36.86 -18.44 18.63
C GLU A 93 -38.19 -18.81 17.97
N ARG A 94 -38.21 -19.00 16.64
CA ARG A 94 -39.41 -19.51 15.93
C ARG A 94 -39.84 -20.88 16.42
N LYS A 95 -38.91 -21.82 16.56
CA LYS A 95 -39.23 -23.18 17.05
C LYS A 95 -39.75 -23.19 18.49
N LEU A 96 -39.31 -22.26 19.33
CA LEU A 96 -39.79 -22.12 20.70
C LEU A 96 -41.18 -21.47 20.77
N ASN A 97 -41.47 -20.50 19.90
CA ASN A 97 -42.79 -19.85 19.82
C ASN A 97 -43.85 -20.69 19.08
N ASP A 98 -43.43 -21.60 18.20
CA ASP A 98 -44.32 -22.53 17.47
C ASP A 98 -44.48 -23.90 18.17
N GLY A 99 -43.97 -24.05 19.40
CA GLY A 99 -44.21 -25.23 20.24
C GLY A 99 -45.69 -25.34 20.65
N PRO A 100 -46.27 -26.56 20.76
CA PRO A 100 -47.69 -26.73 21.03
C PRO A 100 -48.05 -26.08 22.37
N GLN A 101 -49.02 -25.16 22.34
CA GLN A 101 -49.71 -24.69 23.54
C GLN A 101 -50.49 -25.84 24.19
#